data_AF-A0A8J6LVR7-F1
#
_entry.id   AF-A0A8J6LVR7-F1
#
_cell.length_a   1.000
_cell.length_b   1.000
_cell.length_c   1.000
_cell.angle_alpha   90.00
_cell.angle_beta   90.00
_cell.angle_gamma   90.00
#
_symmetry.space_group_name_H-M   'P 1'
#
loop_
_entity.id
_entity.type
_entity.pdbx_description
1 polymer ?
#
loop_
_entity_poly.entity_id
_entity_poly.type
_entity_poly.pdbx_seq_one_letter_code
_entity_poly.pdbx_strand_id
1 'polypeptide(L)'
;AELALRLADITRCLGEHQDAAIAAAAAIELARQPQCPAPAALGLGLLHGVQREAVLAARTIFVDTWPELRPFAATHERIAR
;
A
#
# COMPACT_ATOMS: atom_id res chain seq x y z
N ALA A 1 -18.40 -6.34 -19.31
CA ALA A 1 -17.22 -5.48 -19.57
C ALA A 1 -16.81 -4.70 -18.32
N GLU A 2 -17.73 -3.99 -17.68
CA GLU A 2 -17.45 -3.15 -16.51
C GLU A 2 -16.81 -3.88 -15.31
N LEU A 3 -17.33 -5.06 -14.92
CA LEU A 3 -16.74 -5.85 -13.85
C LEU A 3 -15.28 -6.27 -14.16
N ALA A 4 -15.01 -6.68 -15.40
CA ALA A 4 -13.67 -7.08 -15.82
C ALA A 4 -12.67 -5.90 -15.75
N LEU A 5 -13.12 -4.70 -16.13
CA LEU A 5 -12.31 -3.48 -16.01
C LEU A 5 -12.02 -3.15 -14.54
N ARG A 6 -13.03 -3.19 -13.66
CA ARG A 6 -12.84 -2.98 -12.22
C ARG A 6 -11.87 -3.99 -11.63
N LEU A 7 -12.01 -5.27 -11.97
CA LEU A 7 -11.09 -6.32 -11.52
C LEU A 7 -9.65 -6.07 -12.00
N ALA A 8 -9.47 -5.61 -13.25
CA ALA A 8 -8.15 -5.23 -13.74
C ALA A 8 -7.53 -4.08 -12.94
N ASP A 9 -8.34 -3.07 -12.60
CA ASP A 9 -7.90 -1.94 -11.77
C ASP A 9 -7.53 -2.36 -10.35
N ILE A 10 -8.31 -3.26 -9.76
CA ILE A 10 -8.05 -3.86 -8.45
C ILE A 10 -6.77 -4.68 -8.48
N THR A 11 -6.58 -5.55 -9.47
CA THR A 11 -5.37 -6.37 -9.59
C THR A 11 -4.13 -5.50 -9.72
N ARG A 12 -4.18 -4.45 -10.54
CA ARG A 12 -3.08 -3.49 -10.68
C ARG A 12 -2.76 -2.80 -9.37
N CYS A 13 -3.78 -2.28 -8.68
CA CYS A 13 -3.63 -1.63 -7.38
C CYS A 13 -3.01 -2.56 -6.32
N LEU A 14 -3.42 -3.84 -6.28
CA LEU A 14 -2.85 -4.82 -5.37
C LEU A 14 -1.41 -5.20 -5.74
N GLY A 15 -1.08 -5.22 -7.03
CA GLY A 15 0.28 -5.38 -7.52
C GLY A 15 1.19 -4.25 -7.05
N GLU A 16 0.78 -2.99 -7.25
CA GLU A 16 1.50 -1.80 -6.79
C GLU A 16 1.72 -1.83 -5.26
N HIS A 17 0.71 -2.23 -4.48
CA HIS A 17 0.84 -2.43 -3.04
C HIS A 17 1.87 -3.52 -2.70
N GLN A 18 1.82 -4.67 -3.38
CA GLN A 18 2.74 -5.79 -3.15
C GLN A 18 4.18 -5.41 -3.47
N ASP A 19 4.42 -4.80 -4.63
CA ASP A 19 5.74 -4.35 -5.07
C ASP A 19 6.34 -3.38 -4.05
N ALA A 20 5.57 -2.38 -3.63
CA ALA A 20 6.01 -1.42 -2.63
C ALA A 20 6.29 -2.06 -1.26
N ALA A 21 5.42 -2.99 -0.81
CA ALA A 21 5.63 -3.69 0.45
C ALA A 21 6.90 -4.56 0.43
N ILE A 22 7.15 -5.28 -0.67
CA ILE A 22 8.35 -6.10 -0.85
C ILE A 22 9.59 -5.22 -0.93
N ALA A 23 9.55 -4.11 -1.69
CA ALA A 23 10.66 -3.18 -1.80
C ALA A 23 11.01 -2.53 -0.45
N ALA A 24 10.00 -2.13 0.34
CA ALA A 24 10.21 -1.59 1.68
C ALA A 24 10.89 -2.61 2.61
N ALA A 25 10.46 -3.88 2.56
CA ALA A 25 11.04 -4.96 3.35
C ALA A 25 12.48 -5.27 2.92
N ALA A 26 12.73 -5.36 1.61
CA ALA A 26 14.08 -5.58 1.08
C ALA A 26 15.03 -4.44 1.45
N ALA A 27 14.56 -3.18 1.41
CA ALA A 27 15.37 -2.02 1.75
C ALA A 27 15.86 -2.06 3.21
N ILE A 28 14.99 -2.40 4.16
CA ILE A 28 15.39 -2.49 5.58
C ILE A 28 16.31 -3.69 5.85
N GLU A 29 16.09 -4.82 5.19
CA GLU A 29 16.96 -5.99 5.32
C GLU A 29 18.38 -5.71 4.78
N LEU A 30 18.48 -5.02 3.64
CA LEU A 30 19.77 -4.58 3.09
C LEU A 30 20.47 -3.57 3.98
N ALA A 31 19.72 -2.60 4.55
CA ALA A 31 20.29 -1.57 5.42
C ALA A 31 20.84 -2.13 6.74
N ARG A 32 20.34 -3.29 7.19
CA ARG A 32 20.78 -3.98 8.41
C ARG A 32 22.01 -4.87 8.21
N GLN A 33 22.47 -5.06 6.97
CA GLN A 33 23.62 -5.92 6.71
C GLN A 33 24.90 -5.32 7.33
N PRO A 34 25.75 -6.13 8.00
CA PRO A 34 26.97 -5.65 8.65
C PRO A 34 27.92 -4.87 7.73
N GLN A 35 27.95 -5.25 6.44
CA GLN A 35 28.79 -4.63 5.43
C GLN A 35 28.19 -3.39 4.76
N CYS A 36 26.99 -2.94 5.15
CA CYS A 36 26.32 -1.80 4.52
C CYS A 36 26.98 -0.46 4.92
N PRO A 37 27.56 0.31 3.97
CA PRO A 37 28.14 1.62 4.29
C PRO A 37 27.07 2.63 4.70
N ALA A 38 27.41 3.57 5.60
CA ALA A 38 26.45 4.55 6.12
C ALA A 38 25.69 5.36 5.04
N PRO A 39 26.32 5.85 3.95
CA PRO A 39 25.58 6.54 2.88
C PRO A 39 24.56 5.63 2.17
N ALA A 40 24.90 4.35 2.00
CA ALA A 40 23.99 3.38 1.40
C ALA A 40 22.82 3.07 2.33
N ALA A 41 23.08 2.91 3.64
CA ALA A 41 22.04 2.73 4.64
C ALA A 41 21.05 3.92 4.70
N LEU A 42 21.55 5.16 4.56
CA LEU A 42 20.70 6.34 4.44
C LEU A 42 19.80 6.28 3.19
N GLY A 43 20.40 5.98 2.03
CA GLY A 43 19.65 5.83 0.78
C GLY A 43 18.55 4.76 0.87
N LEU A 44 18.86 3.62 1.49
CA LEU A 44 17.90 2.54 1.74
C LEU A 44 16.80 2.95 2.73
N GLY A 45 17.12 3.76 3.74
CA GLY A 45 16.13 4.33 4.66
C GLY A 45 15.16 5.29 3.97
N LEU A 46 15.67 6.15 3.08
CA LEU A 46 14.83 7.05 2.27
C LEU A 46 13.94 6.25 1.32
N LEU A 47 14.50 5.25 0.62
CA LEU A 47 13.73 4.34 -0.23
C LEU A 47 12.64 3.62 0.57
N HIS A 48 12.96 3.09 1.76
CA HIS A 48 11.99 2.46 2.64
C HIS A 48 10.82 3.41 2.94
N GLY A 49 11.09 4.68 3.28
CA GLY A 49 10.06 5.70 3.51
C GLY A 49 9.14 5.89 2.29
N VAL A 50 9.72 6.09 1.10
CA VAL A 50 8.96 6.25 -0.15
C VAL A 50 8.07 5.03 -0.43
N GLN A 51 8.59 3.81 -0.22
CA GLN A 51 7.81 2.60 -0.46
C GLN A 51 6.68 2.41 0.58
N ARG A 52 6.90 2.84 1.83
CA ARG A 52 5.84 2.87 2.86
C ARG A 52 4.71 3.82 2.51
N GLU A 53 5.03 4.97 1.92
CA GLU A 53 4.03 5.91 1.41
C GLU A 53 3.27 5.33 0.20
N ALA A 54 3.97 4.67 -0.73
CA ALA A 54 3.34 4.00 -1.88
C ALA A 54 2.36 2.89 -1.45
N VAL A 55 2.70 2.11 -0.41
CA VAL A 55 1.77 1.14 0.21
C VAL A 55 0.48 1.81 0.70
N LEU A 56 0.59 2.97 1.36
CA LEU A 56 -0.57 3.70 1.87
C LEU A 56 -1.40 4.27 0.71
N ALA A 57 -0.77 4.83 -0.31
CA ALA A 57 -1.43 5.35 -1.50
C ALA A 57 -2.25 4.24 -2.21
N ALA A 58 -1.66 3.06 -2.39
CA ALA A 58 -2.35 1.91 -2.98
C ALA A 58 -3.54 1.46 -2.12
N ARG A 59 -3.44 1.50 -0.78
CA ARG A 59 -4.59 1.20 0.10
C ARG A 59 -5.75 2.17 -0.09
N THR A 60 -5.46 3.46 -0.22
CA THR A 60 -6.48 4.48 -0.49
C THR A 60 -7.16 4.23 -1.84
N ILE A 61 -6.39 4.00 -2.90
CA ILE A 61 -6.91 3.71 -4.24
C ILE A 61 -7.79 2.44 -4.23
N PHE A 62 -7.38 1.40 -3.49
CA PHE A 62 -8.15 0.17 -3.37
C PHE A 62 -9.53 0.40 -2.73
N VAL A 63 -9.61 1.18 -1.65
CA VAL A 63 -10.88 1.54 -0.99
C VAL A 63 -11.79 2.33 -1.93
N ASP A 64 -11.24 3.23 -2.74
CA ASP A 64 -12.01 4.02 -3.71
C ASP A 64 -12.53 3.15 -4.87
N THR A 65 -11.72 2.18 -5.32
CA THR A 65 -12.05 1.27 -6.43
C THR A 65 -13.04 0.17 -6.01
N TRP A 66 -13.02 -0.24 -4.73
CA TRP A 66 -13.94 -1.23 -4.17
C TRP A 66 -14.89 -0.58 -3.13
N PRO A 67 -15.99 0.06 -3.57
CA PRO A 67 -16.84 0.87 -2.70
C PRO A 67 -17.53 0.09 -1.56
N GLU A 68 -17.72 -1.23 -1.71
CA GLU A 68 -18.29 -2.10 -0.66
C GLU A 68 -17.36 -2.24 0.56
N LEU A 69 -16.08 -1.89 0.43
CA LEU A 69 -15.10 -1.87 1.53
C LEU A 69 -15.01 -0.52 2.23
N ARG A 70 -15.71 0.52 1.75
CA ARG A 70 -15.85 1.73 2.54
C ARG A 70 -16.49 1.33 3.86
N PRO A 71 -15.92 1.70 5.01
CA PRO A 71 -16.57 1.44 6.28
C PRO A 71 -18.00 1.97 6.19
N PHE A 72 -18.95 1.21 6.74
CA PHE A 72 -20.34 1.61 6.96
C PHE A 72 -20.38 2.82 7.93
N ALA A 73 -19.75 3.94 7.57
CA ALA A 73 -19.70 5.18 8.34
C ALA A 73 -21.04 5.95 8.26
N ALA A 74 -22.13 5.27 7.87
CA ALA A 74 -23.49 5.78 7.87
C ALA A 74 -24.49 4.84 8.58
N THR A 75 -24.03 3.88 9.40
CA THR A 75 -24.94 3.02 10.21
C THR A 75 -25.11 3.52 11.65
N HIS A 76 -25.04 4.83 11.88
CA HIS A 76 -25.53 5.40 13.15
C HIS A 76 -27.01 5.78 13.10
N GLU A 77 -27.66 5.79 11.93
CA GLU A 77 -29.11 6.07 11.83
C GLU A 77 -30.02 4.85 12.13
N ARG A 78 -29.46 3.64 12.26
CA ARG A 78 -30.27 2.41 12.38
C ARG A 78 -30.49 1.90 13.80
N ILE A 79 -29.97 2.60 14.82
CA ILE A 79 -30.15 2.25 16.26
C ILE A 79 -31.12 3.23 16.96
N ALA A 80 -31.63 4.24 16.25
CA ALA A 80 -32.58 5.23 16.79
C ALA A 80 -34.05 4.97 16.39
N ARG A 81 -34.44 3.71 16.13
CA ARG A 81 -35.84 3.33 15.92
C ARG A 81 -36.17 2.02 16.61
#